data_AF-A0A931ZJY5-F1
#
_entry.id   AF-A0A931ZJY5-F1
#
_cell.length_a   1.000
_cell.length_b   1.000
_cell.length_c   1.000
_cell.angle_alpha   90.00
_cell.angle_beta   90.00
_cell.angle_gamma   90.00
#
_symmetry.space_group_name_H-M   'P 1'
#
loop_
_entity.id
_entity.type
_entity.pdbx_description
1 polymer ?
#
loop_
_entity_poly.entity_id
_entity_poly.type
_entity_poly.pdbx_seq_one_letter_code
_entity_poly.pdbx_strand_id
1 'polypeptide(L)'
;MEQTANNISQKFFLYARKSTDVEDKQIRSIPDQILELREFAKREGLNILEELIEKQSAKIPGRPVFNSMIERIENNEACGILAWHPDRLARNSIDGGRIIYLVDRGRIKALKFPQFWFDPTPQGKFMLTIAFGQSKYFVDSLSENTKRGLRQKVRRGEFPGPAPVGYINDSRTKTIVVDRKNAPIVKKAHEMFATG
;
A
#
# COMPACT_ATOMS: atom_id res chain seq x y z
N MET A 1 12.75 -26.80 36.63
CA MET A 1 13.89 -25.86 36.49
C MET A 1 14.09 -25.70 34.99
N GLU A 2 13.93 -24.56 34.33
CA GLU A 2 13.77 -23.17 34.71
C GLU A 2 13.41 -22.45 33.39
N GLN A 3 12.18 -21.95 33.22
CA GLN A 3 11.83 -21.00 32.16
C GLN A 3 10.82 -19.99 32.72
N THR A 4 11.26 -19.26 33.74
CA THR A 4 10.63 -18.04 34.21
C THR A 4 11.69 -16.95 34.18
N ALA A 5 11.86 -16.28 33.04
CA ALA A 5 12.47 -14.94 32.93
C ALA A 5 12.49 -14.46 31.47
N ASN A 6 11.48 -13.67 31.10
CA ASN A 6 11.56 -12.43 30.30
C ASN A 6 10.24 -12.16 29.57
N ASN A 7 9.17 -12.01 30.34
CA ASN A 7 7.97 -11.34 29.83
C ASN A 7 8.14 -9.82 29.98
N ILE A 8 9.22 -9.28 29.40
CA ILE A 8 9.20 -7.86 29.01
C ILE A 8 8.13 -7.81 27.95
N SER A 9 6.96 -7.30 28.33
CA SER A 9 5.81 -7.08 27.45
C SER A 9 6.33 -6.57 26.10
N GLN A 10 6.37 -7.45 25.10
CA GLN A 10 6.92 -7.10 23.80
C GLN A 10 6.05 -5.97 23.27
N LYS A 11 6.64 -4.78 23.13
CA LYS A 11 5.96 -3.61 22.58
C LYS A 11 5.87 -3.76 21.07
N PHE A 12 4.68 -3.55 20.54
CA PHE A 12 4.37 -3.60 19.12
C PHE A 12 3.99 -2.22 18.60
N PHE A 13 4.42 -1.91 17.39
CA PHE A 13 3.78 -0.88 16.58
C PHE A 13 2.63 -1.51 15.79
N LEU A 14 1.45 -0.90 15.83
CA LEU A 14 0.36 -1.23 14.92
C LEU A 14 0.53 -0.35 13.68
N TYR A 15 0.79 -0.96 12.53
CA TYR A 15 1.03 -0.23 11.28
C TYR A 15 -0.11 -0.47 10.29
N ALA A 16 -0.81 0.61 9.94
CA ALA A 16 -1.87 0.63 8.94
C ALA A 16 -1.49 1.59 7.80
N ARG A 17 -1.89 1.23 6.57
CA ARG A 17 -1.59 2.04 5.38
C ARG A 17 -2.82 2.21 4.50
N LYS A 18 -3.05 3.43 4.01
CA LYS A 18 -4.02 3.67 2.94
C LYS A 18 -3.48 3.09 1.64
N SER A 19 -4.19 2.18 1.01
CA SER A 19 -3.90 1.84 -0.38
C SER A 19 -4.39 3.00 -1.25
N THR A 20 -3.48 3.86 -1.69
CA THR A 20 -3.76 4.91 -2.68
C THR A 20 -3.79 4.37 -4.12
N ASP A 21 -3.49 3.08 -4.31
CA ASP A 21 -3.16 2.52 -5.61
C ASP A 21 -4.35 2.04 -6.43
N VAL A 22 -5.57 2.01 -5.89
CA VAL A 22 -6.73 1.50 -6.64
C VAL A 22 -8.02 2.16 -6.16
N GLU A 23 -8.83 2.64 -7.10
CA GLU A 23 -10.28 2.89 -6.93
C GLU A 23 -11.07 1.57 -6.80
N ASP A 24 -10.42 0.47 -6.41
CA ASP A 24 -11.12 -0.76 -6.08
C ASP A 24 -11.82 -0.58 -4.74
N LYS A 25 -13.15 -0.49 -4.83
CA LYS A 25 -14.13 -0.51 -3.74
C LYS A 25 -14.02 -1.71 -2.77
N GLN A 26 -13.01 -2.57 -2.91
CA GLN A 26 -12.78 -3.76 -2.10
C GLN A 26 -11.54 -3.70 -1.20
N ILE A 27 -10.80 -2.59 -1.17
CA ILE A 27 -9.74 -2.39 -0.16
C ILE A 27 -10.41 -1.83 1.11
N ARG A 28 -10.43 -2.63 2.18
CA ARG A 28 -10.97 -2.24 3.50
C ARG A 28 -10.47 -0.86 3.92
N SER A 29 -11.37 -0.06 4.47
CA SER A 29 -11.04 1.28 4.94
C SER A 29 -9.97 1.21 6.04
N ILE A 30 -9.20 2.29 6.23
CA ILE A 30 -8.21 2.34 7.33
C ILE A 30 -8.88 2.08 8.70
N PRO A 31 -10.06 2.68 9.00
CA PRO A 31 -10.78 2.36 10.23
C PRO A 31 -11.04 0.86 10.41
N ASP A 32 -11.49 0.16 9.36
CA ASP A 32 -11.74 -1.29 9.44
C ASP A 32 -10.46 -2.08 9.69
N GLN A 33 -9.36 -1.69 9.04
CA GLN A 33 -8.05 -2.32 9.26
C GLN A 33 -7.60 -2.13 10.72
N ILE A 34 -7.72 -0.92 11.27
CA ILE A 34 -7.34 -0.65 12.66
C ILE A 34 -8.22 -1.44 13.64
N LEU A 35 -9.52 -1.51 13.40
CA LEU A 35 -10.45 -2.26 14.25
C LEU A 35 -10.06 -3.74 14.32
N GLU A 36 -9.85 -4.37 13.16
CA GLU A 36 -9.44 -5.79 13.08
C GLU A 36 -8.07 -6.03 13.72
N LEU A 37 -7.11 -5.11 13.51
CA LEU A 37 -5.79 -5.20 14.16
C LEU A 37 -5.86 -5.03 15.67
N ARG A 38 -6.74 -4.16 16.18
CA ARG A 38 -6.98 -4.01 17.62
C ARG A 38 -7.62 -5.26 18.22
N GLU A 39 -8.59 -5.85 17.54
CA GLU A 39 -9.21 -7.11 17.97
C GLU A 39 -8.20 -8.26 17.99
N PHE A 40 -7.38 -8.36 16.94
CA PHE A 40 -6.29 -9.32 16.86
C PHE A 40 -5.27 -9.11 18.00
N ALA A 41 -4.84 -7.87 18.24
CA ALA A 41 -3.92 -7.53 19.32
C ALA A 41 -4.47 -7.93 20.69
N LYS A 42 -5.76 -7.67 20.95
CA LYS A 42 -6.43 -8.08 22.19
C LYS A 42 -6.49 -9.60 22.35
N ARG A 43 -6.84 -10.32 21.29
CA ARG A 43 -6.93 -11.79 21.31
C ARG A 43 -5.59 -12.46 21.58
N GLU A 44 -4.52 -11.93 20.99
CA GLU A 44 -3.16 -12.45 21.12
C GLU A 44 -2.39 -11.86 22.33
N GLY A 45 -3.02 -10.96 23.10
CA GLY A 45 -2.39 -10.31 24.26
C GLY A 45 -1.20 -9.40 23.92
N LEU A 46 -1.21 -8.78 22.73
CA LEU A 46 -0.12 -7.91 22.27
C LEU A 46 -0.22 -6.52 22.90
N ASN A 47 0.91 -5.98 23.36
CA ASN A 47 1.00 -4.63 23.88
C ASN A 47 1.32 -3.64 22.75
N ILE A 48 0.31 -2.88 22.31
CA ILE A 48 0.46 -1.86 21.26
C ILE A 48 0.99 -0.57 21.88
N LEU A 49 2.20 -0.17 21.50
CA LEU A 49 2.82 1.09 21.93
C LEU A 49 2.18 2.29 21.24
N GLU A 50 1.98 2.19 19.93
CA GLU A 50 1.43 3.27 19.11
C GLU A 50 0.82 2.73 17.81
N GLU A 51 -0.18 3.45 17.30
CA GLU A 51 -0.82 3.19 16.02
C GLU A 51 -0.32 4.16 14.96
N LEU A 52 0.34 3.64 13.94
CA LEU A 52 0.99 4.38 12.89
C LEU A 52 0.19 4.26 11.59
N ILE A 53 -0.29 5.38 11.07
CA ILE A 53 -1.12 5.44 9.86
C ILE A 53 -0.35 6.12 8.73
N GLU A 54 0.02 5.34 7.71
CA GLU A 54 0.69 5.84 6.52
C GLU A 54 -0.30 6.12 5.39
N LYS A 55 -0.15 7.27 4.72
CA LYS A 55 -0.98 7.66 3.56
C LYS A 55 -0.28 7.43 2.23
N GLN A 56 1.04 7.23 2.24
CA GLN A 56 1.83 7.02 1.03
C GLN A 56 1.77 5.58 0.50
N SER A 57 2.03 5.42 -0.80
CA SER A 57 2.12 4.10 -1.44
C SER A 57 3.43 3.40 -1.07
N ALA A 58 3.40 2.06 -0.96
CA ALA A 58 4.58 1.25 -0.65
C ALA A 58 5.42 0.86 -1.88
N LYS A 59 5.14 1.45 -3.06
CA LYS A 59 5.85 1.20 -4.33
C LYS A 59 7.25 1.83 -4.38
N ILE A 60 7.42 2.97 -3.71
CA ILE A 60 8.65 3.77 -3.71
C ILE A 60 9.09 3.95 -2.24
N PRO A 61 10.40 3.87 -1.92
CA PRO A 61 10.91 4.21 -0.60
C PRO A 61 10.69 5.68 -0.23
N GLY A 62 11.01 6.05 1.01
CA GLY A 62 10.91 7.45 1.48
C GLY A 62 9.62 7.77 2.23
N ARG A 63 8.97 6.73 2.77
CA ARG A 63 7.73 6.84 3.55
C ARG A 63 8.03 7.36 4.96
N PRO A 64 7.55 8.56 5.35
CA PRO A 64 7.98 9.20 6.60
C PRO A 64 7.55 8.42 7.85
N VAL A 65 6.31 7.89 7.87
CA VAL A 65 5.80 7.14 9.03
C VAL A 65 6.50 5.79 9.14
N PHE A 66 6.72 5.12 8.00
CA PHE A 66 7.47 3.86 7.97
C PHE A 66 8.93 4.06 8.40
N ASN A 67 9.62 5.07 7.87
CA ASN A 67 11.01 5.34 8.22
C ASN A 67 11.15 5.67 9.71
N SER A 68 10.26 6.51 10.25
CA SER A 68 10.22 6.81 11.69
C SER A 68 9.96 5.54 12.52
N MET A 69 9.03 4.67 12.11
CA MET A 69 8.80 3.38 12.78
C MET A 69 10.08 2.53 12.83
N ILE A 70 10.78 2.42 11.70
CA ILE A 70 12.01 1.64 11.58
C ILE A 70 13.11 2.21 12.49
N GLU A 71 13.31 3.52 12.48
CA GLU A 71 14.28 4.21 13.34
C GLU A 71 13.98 3.98 14.84
N ARG A 72 12.70 4.05 15.23
CA ARG A 72 12.27 3.78 16.62
C ARG A 72 12.49 2.33 17.04
N ILE A 73 12.35 1.38 16.11
CA ILE A 73 12.71 -0.03 16.34
C ILE A 73 14.23 -0.18 16.50
N GLU A 74 15.02 0.52 15.69
CA GLU A 74 16.48 0.55 15.83
C GLU A 74 16.94 1.17 17.16
N ASN A 75 16.15 2.11 17.70
CA ASN A 75 16.33 2.68 19.04
C ASN A 75 15.76 1.80 20.17
N ASN A 76 15.26 0.60 19.86
CA ASN A 76 14.67 -0.36 20.80
C ASN A 76 13.41 0.12 21.54
N GLU A 77 12.65 1.08 20.99
CA GLU A 77 11.37 1.50 21.56
C GLU A 77 10.30 0.41 21.49
N ALA A 78 10.33 -0.38 20.41
CA ALA A 78 9.48 -1.53 20.17
C ALA A 78 10.29 -2.65 19.49
N CYS A 79 9.84 -3.89 19.66
CA CYS A 79 10.48 -5.06 19.05
C CYS A 79 9.52 -5.88 18.19
N GLY A 80 8.28 -5.43 18.04
CA GLY A 80 7.30 -6.07 17.19
C GLY A 80 6.58 -5.10 16.26
N ILE A 81 6.09 -5.63 15.13
CA ILE A 81 5.19 -4.90 14.23
C ILE A 81 3.96 -5.77 14.01
N LEU A 82 2.78 -5.16 14.21
CA LEU A 82 1.49 -5.71 13.86
C LEU A 82 0.97 -4.97 12.63
N ALA A 83 0.76 -5.68 11.53
CA ALA A 83 0.19 -5.12 10.32
C ALA A 83 -0.85 -6.08 9.73
N TRP A 84 -1.75 -5.57 8.89
CA TRP A 84 -2.81 -6.41 8.33
C TRP A 84 -2.27 -7.52 7.42
N HIS A 85 -1.29 -7.20 6.59
CA HIS A 85 -0.67 -8.14 5.66
C HIS A 85 0.73 -7.64 5.24
N PRO A 86 1.68 -8.49 4.84
CA PRO A 86 3.03 -8.06 4.43
C PRO A 86 3.05 -6.96 3.35
N ASP A 87 2.09 -6.97 2.42
CA ASP A 87 1.96 -5.94 1.37
C ASP A 87 1.63 -4.53 1.91
N ARG A 88 1.23 -4.41 3.18
CA ARG A 88 1.08 -3.12 3.87
C ARG A 88 2.42 -2.58 4.31
N LEU A 89 3.35 -3.46 4.67
CA LEU A 89 4.69 -3.08 5.11
C LEU A 89 5.60 -2.68 3.95
N ALA A 90 5.65 -3.45 2.86
CA ALA A 90 6.51 -3.14 1.71
C ALA A 90 5.98 -3.72 0.40
N ARG A 91 6.13 -2.97 -0.70
CA ARG A 91 5.93 -3.43 -2.08
C ARG A 91 7.13 -3.09 -2.98
N ASN A 92 8.29 -2.90 -2.38
CA ASN A 92 9.54 -2.58 -3.03
C ASN A 92 10.70 -3.31 -2.34
N SER A 93 11.79 -3.52 -3.08
CA SER A 93 12.92 -4.32 -2.61
C SER A 93 13.71 -3.67 -1.47
N ILE A 94 13.68 -2.33 -1.35
CA ILE A 94 14.44 -1.60 -0.34
C ILE A 94 13.77 -1.72 1.03
N ASP A 95 12.49 -1.36 1.13
CA ASP A 95 11.75 -1.42 2.39
C ASP A 95 11.57 -2.87 2.88
N GLY A 96 11.29 -3.80 1.96
CA GLY A 96 11.19 -5.22 2.28
C GLY A 96 12.53 -5.78 2.77
N GLY A 97 13.62 -5.42 2.10
CA GLY A 97 14.97 -5.77 2.53
C GLY A 97 15.34 -5.20 3.90
N ARG A 98 14.95 -3.96 4.20
CA ARG A 98 15.15 -3.35 5.54
C ARG A 98 14.45 -4.14 6.64
N ILE A 99 13.20 -4.57 6.42
CA ILE A 99 12.47 -5.37 7.41
C ILE A 99 13.17 -6.72 7.63
N ILE A 100 13.52 -7.42 6.55
CA ILE A 100 14.22 -8.71 6.63
C ILE A 100 15.55 -8.54 7.38
N TYR A 101 16.33 -7.51 7.06
CA TYR A 101 17.58 -7.20 7.73
C TYR A 101 17.40 -6.96 9.23
N LEU A 102 16.36 -6.23 9.64
CA LEU A 102 16.08 -6.00 11.06
C LEU A 102 15.62 -7.25 11.81
N VAL A 103 14.92 -8.17 11.13
CA VAL A 103 14.63 -9.50 11.66
C VAL A 103 15.93 -10.29 11.82
N ASP A 104 16.84 -10.26 10.83
CA ASP A 104 18.13 -10.94 10.91
C ASP A 104 19.01 -10.43 12.06
N ARG A 105 18.96 -9.12 12.32
CA ARG A 105 19.66 -8.48 13.44
C ARG A 105 18.97 -8.68 14.79
N GLY A 106 17.83 -9.36 14.83
CA GLY A 106 17.06 -9.58 16.06
C GLY A 106 16.44 -8.31 16.66
N ARG A 107 16.40 -7.21 15.90
CA ARG A 107 15.76 -5.94 16.31
C ARG A 107 14.24 -6.06 16.20
N ILE A 108 13.76 -6.65 15.11
CA ILE A 108 12.38 -7.11 14.99
C ILE A 108 12.34 -8.57 15.46
N LYS A 109 11.73 -8.79 16.62
CA LYS A 109 11.56 -10.11 17.23
C LYS A 109 10.26 -10.78 16.82
N ALA A 110 9.22 -9.99 16.53
CA ALA A 110 7.92 -10.50 16.15
C ALA A 110 7.28 -9.66 15.03
N LEU A 111 6.88 -10.31 13.93
CA LEU A 111 5.96 -9.73 12.97
C LEU A 111 4.65 -10.51 13.06
N LYS A 112 3.54 -9.81 13.23
CA LYS A 112 2.21 -10.42 13.35
C LYS A 112 1.28 -9.87 12.29
N PHE A 113 0.53 -10.78 11.68
CA PHE A 113 -0.50 -10.47 10.69
C PHE A 113 -1.72 -11.37 10.91
N PRO A 114 -2.96 -10.87 10.75
CA PRO A 114 -4.15 -11.70 10.93
C PRO A 114 -4.28 -12.85 9.92
N GLN A 115 -3.86 -12.66 8.67
CA GLN A 115 -3.98 -13.68 7.60
C GLN A 115 -2.65 -14.27 7.12
N PHE A 116 -1.52 -13.89 7.73
CA PHE A 116 -0.20 -14.37 7.34
C PHE A 116 0.60 -14.79 8.56
N TRP A 117 0.99 -16.06 8.60
CA TRP A 117 1.83 -16.56 9.69
C TRP A 117 3.30 -16.31 9.39
N PHE A 118 4.02 -15.76 10.37
CA PHE A 118 5.45 -15.51 10.30
C PHE A 118 6.12 -15.89 11.61
N ASP A 119 7.22 -16.64 11.49
CA ASP A 119 8.17 -16.87 12.56
C ASP A 119 9.58 -16.48 12.11
N PRO A 120 10.46 -16.01 13.01
CA PRO A 120 11.83 -15.59 12.67
C PRO A 120 12.79 -16.77 12.42
N THR A 121 12.29 -17.87 11.83
CA THR A 121 13.09 -19.03 11.37
C THR A 121 13.63 -18.78 9.96
N PRO A 122 14.66 -19.50 9.49
CA PRO A 122 15.12 -19.41 8.11
C PRO A 122 13.99 -19.59 7.08
N GLN A 123 13.08 -20.53 7.35
CA GLN A 123 11.90 -20.80 6.51
C GLN A 123 10.93 -19.61 6.54
N GLY A 124 10.64 -19.03 7.71
CA GLY A 124 9.76 -17.87 7.81
C GLY A 124 10.33 -16.63 7.14
N LYS A 125 11.65 -16.39 7.26
CA LYS A 125 12.35 -15.31 6.54
C LYS A 125 12.29 -15.49 5.02
N PHE A 126 12.46 -16.72 4.54
CA PHE A 126 12.28 -17.05 3.12
C PHE A 126 10.85 -16.75 2.67
N MET A 127 9.84 -17.24 3.41
CA MET A 127 8.42 -16.99 3.09
C MET A 127 8.06 -15.51 3.11
N LEU A 128 8.58 -14.73 4.05
CA LEU A 128 8.39 -13.28 4.10
C LEU A 128 9.01 -12.58 2.88
N THR A 129 10.19 -13.04 2.46
CA THR A 129 10.87 -12.52 1.25
C THR A 129 10.04 -12.78 0.00
N ILE A 130 9.48 -13.98 -0.13
CA ILE A 130 8.56 -14.34 -1.22
C ILE A 130 7.29 -13.48 -1.18
N ALA A 131 6.71 -13.23 -0.01
CA ALA A 131 5.53 -12.39 0.14
C ALA A 131 5.77 -10.93 -0.30
N PHE A 132 6.91 -10.35 0.07
CA PHE A 132 7.31 -9.02 -0.42
C PHE A 132 7.58 -9.03 -1.94
N GLY A 133 8.22 -10.09 -2.45
CA GLY A 133 8.46 -10.28 -3.88
C GLY A 133 7.15 -10.36 -4.69
N GLN A 134 6.18 -11.14 -4.22
CA GLN A 134 4.86 -11.27 -4.84
C GLN A 134 4.13 -9.91 -4.87
N SER A 135 4.22 -9.16 -3.78
CA SER A 135 3.60 -7.83 -3.69
C SER A 135 4.21 -6.84 -4.68
N LYS A 136 5.53 -6.89 -4.88
CA LYS A 136 6.24 -6.10 -5.91
C LYS A 136 5.84 -6.54 -7.32
N TYR A 137 5.87 -7.84 -7.60
CA TYR A 137 5.47 -8.40 -8.89
C TYR A 137 4.05 -7.98 -9.29
N PHE A 138 3.10 -8.04 -8.35
CA PHE A 138 1.72 -7.62 -8.62
C PHE A 138 1.63 -6.16 -9.06
N VAL A 139 2.37 -5.26 -8.39
CA VAL A 139 2.44 -3.85 -8.76
C VAL A 139 3.02 -3.66 -10.16
N ASP A 140 4.15 -4.32 -10.45
CA ASP A 140 4.86 -4.16 -11.71
C ASP A 140 4.03 -4.72 -12.88
N SER A 141 3.44 -5.90 -12.70
CA SER A 141 2.55 -6.52 -13.68
C SER A 141 1.31 -5.67 -13.95
N LEU A 142 0.70 -5.09 -12.91
CA LEU A 142 -0.45 -4.19 -13.08
C LEU A 142 -0.09 -2.95 -13.92
N SER A 143 1.10 -2.39 -13.69
CA SER A 143 1.62 -1.25 -14.47
C SER A 143 1.81 -1.63 -15.94
N GLU A 144 2.41 -2.78 -16.23
CA GLU A 144 2.60 -3.27 -17.60
C GLU A 144 1.28 -3.53 -18.32
N ASN A 145 0.35 -4.21 -17.63
CA ASN A 145 -0.98 -4.50 -18.15
C ASN A 145 -1.75 -3.21 -18.47
N THR A 146 -1.67 -2.20 -17.60
CA THR A 146 -2.28 -0.88 -17.82
C THR A 146 -1.70 -0.22 -19.06
N LYS A 147 -0.36 -0.12 -19.16
CA LYS A 147 0.32 0.45 -20.34
C LYS A 147 0.01 -0.31 -21.62
N ARG A 148 -0.14 -1.64 -21.56
CA ARG A 148 -0.57 -2.46 -22.70
C ARG A 148 -1.99 -2.09 -23.12
N GLY A 149 -2.93 -1.98 -22.18
CA GLY A 149 -4.31 -1.55 -22.44
C GLY A 149 -4.38 -0.18 -23.11
N LEU A 150 -3.62 0.80 -22.60
CA LEU A 150 -3.52 2.14 -23.18
C LEU A 150 -2.98 2.12 -24.61
N ARG A 151 -1.93 1.35 -24.89
CA ARG A 151 -1.38 1.17 -26.24
C ARG A 151 -2.41 0.56 -27.20
N GLN A 152 -3.22 -0.38 -26.74
CA GLN A 152 -4.28 -0.97 -27.57
C GLN A 152 -5.40 0.02 -27.89
N LYS A 153 -5.75 0.91 -26.96
CA LYS A 153 -6.69 2.02 -27.24
C LYS A 153 -6.19 2.90 -28.37
N VAL A 154 -4.94 3.36 -28.29
CA VAL A 154 -4.32 4.19 -29.34
C VAL A 154 -4.34 3.48 -30.70
N ARG A 155 -4.03 2.17 -30.75
CA ARG A 155 -4.08 1.39 -31.98
C ARG A 155 -5.47 1.28 -32.60
N ARG A 156 -6.54 1.36 -31.78
CA ARG A 156 -7.94 1.39 -32.25
C ARG A 156 -8.44 2.80 -32.58
N GLY A 157 -7.58 3.82 -32.51
CA GLY A 157 -7.99 5.22 -32.69
C GLY A 157 -8.75 5.79 -31.49
N GLU A 158 -8.73 5.13 -30.33
CA GLU A 158 -9.36 5.59 -29.10
C GLU A 158 -8.40 6.46 -28.29
N PHE A 159 -8.94 7.49 -27.63
CA PHE A 159 -8.15 8.32 -26.73
C PHE A 159 -7.78 7.54 -25.44
N PRO A 160 -6.49 7.43 -25.07
CA PRO A 160 -6.04 6.57 -23.98
C PRO A 160 -6.19 7.21 -22.59
N GLY A 161 -6.50 8.50 -22.49
CA GLY A 161 -6.59 9.23 -21.22
C GLY A 161 -8.02 9.46 -20.72
N PRO A 162 -8.16 10.23 -19.62
CA PRO A 162 -9.43 10.83 -19.23
C PRO A 162 -9.98 11.72 -20.35
N ALA A 163 -11.31 11.85 -20.44
CA ALA A 163 -11.94 12.72 -21.43
C ALA A 163 -11.37 14.17 -21.31
N PRO A 164 -10.92 14.79 -22.42
CA PRO A 164 -10.52 16.18 -22.42
C PRO A 164 -11.68 17.11 -22.03
N VAL A 165 -11.37 18.34 -21.61
CA VAL A 165 -12.40 19.35 -21.31
C VAL A 165 -13.29 19.58 -22.54
N GLY A 166 -14.61 19.60 -22.33
CA GLY A 166 -15.61 19.62 -23.41
C GLY A 166 -16.06 18.22 -23.86
N TYR A 167 -15.49 17.16 -23.31
CA TYR A 167 -15.91 15.77 -23.51
C TYR A 167 -16.17 15.09 -22.16
N ILE A 168 -16.94 14.00 -22.18
CA ILE A 168 -17.21 13.15 -21.02
C ILE A 168 -16.93 11.68 -21.35
N ASN A 169 -16.55 10.90 -20.34
CA ASN A 169 -16.51 9.45 -20.43
C ASN A 169 -17.93 8.91 -20.27
N ASP A 170 -18.51 8.33 -21.33
CA ASP A 170 -19.79 7.61 -21.23
C ASP A 170 -19.54 6.24 -20.61
N SER A 171 -20.10 6.01 -19.42
CA SER A 171 -19.94 4.76 -18.67
C SER A 171 -20.62 3.56 -19.34
N ARG A 172 -21.65 3.80 -20.17
CA ARG A 172 -22.42 2.76 -20.87
C ARG A 172 -21.66 2.22 -22.07
N THR A 173 -21.12 3.11 -22.89
CA THR A 173 -20.36 2.74 -24.10
C THR A 173 -18.87 2.58 -23.85
N LYS A 174 -18.37 3.03 -22.68
CA LYS A 174 -16.94 3.10 -22.32
C LYS A 174 -16.11 3.90 -23.33
N THR A 175 -16.74 4.86 -24.01
CA THR A 175 -16.12 5.75 -25.00
C THR A 175 -16.18 7.20 -24.52
N ILE A 176 -15.35 8.05 -25.13
CA ILE A 176 -15.39 9.49 -24.90
C ILE A 176 -16.38 10.09 -25.89
N VAL A 177 -17.35 10.86 -25.37
CA VAL A 177 -18.39 11.54 -26.14
C VAL A 177 -18.40 13.03 -25.83
N VAL A 178 -18.95 13.84 -26.74
CA VAL A 178 -19.00 15.29 -26.59
C VAL A 178 -19.92 15.67 -25.42
N ASP A 179 -19.45 16.54 -24.54
CA ASP A 179 -20.27 17.14 -23.49
C ASP A 179 -21.15 18.24 -24.10
N ARG A 180 -22.45 17.99 -24.26
CA ARG A 180 -23.37 18.95 -24.86
C ARG A 180 -23.45 20.29 -24.12
N LYS A 181 -23.12 20.33 -22.82
CA LYS A 181 -23.17 21.57 -22.03
C LYS A 181 -21.84 22.34 -22.12
N ASN A 182 -20.72 21.65 -21.97
CA ASN A 182 -19.41 22.29 -21.89
C ASN A 182 -18.72 22.47 -23.26
N ALA A 183 -19.00 21.62 -24.25
CA ALA A 183 -18.37 21.72 -25.56
C ALA A 183 -18.63 23.06 -26.27
N PRO A 184 -19.84 23.65 -26.25
CA PRO A 184 -20.07 24.98 -26.83
C PRO A 184 -19.22 26.08 -26.19
N ILE A 185 -18.98 25.99 -24.87
CA ILE A 185 -18.18 26.98 -24.12
C ILE A 185 -16.71 26.87 -24.54
N VAL A 186 -16.18 25.65 -24.60
CA VAL A 186 -14.80 25.39 -25.07
C VAL A 186 -14.60 25.89 -26.50
N LYS A 187 -15.57 25.62 -27.39
CA LYS A 187 -15.55 26.12 -28.76
C LYS A 187 -15.52 27.65 -28.81
N LYS A 188 -16.42 28.32 -28.09
CA LYS A 188 -16.48 29.79 -28.03
C LYS A 188 -15.19 30.39 -27.46
N ALA A 189 -14.59 29.76 -26.46
CA ALA A 189 -13.31 30.21 -25.89
C ALA A 189 -12.17 30.16 -26.92
N HIS A 190 -12.08 29.09 -27.72
CA HIS A 190 -11.11 28.99 -28.80
C HIS A 190 -11.36 30.00 -29.92
N GLU A 191 -12.63 30.24 -30.28
CA GLU A 191 -13.01 31.25 -31.27
C GLU A 191 -12.62 32.65 -30.82
N MET A 192 -12.94 33.03 -29.57
CA MET A 192 -12.56 34.34 -29.01
C MET A 192 -11.05 34.52 -28.97
N PHE A 193 -10.30 33.51 -28.52
CA PHE A 193 -8.84 33.54 -28.51
C PHE A 193 -8.24 33.72 -29.91
N ALA A 194 -8.84 33.08 -30.93
CA ALA A 194 -8.41 33.24 -32.31
C ALA A 194 -8.70 34.63 -32.89
N THR A 195 -9.66 35.37 -32.32
CA THR A 195 -10.07 36.71 -32.78
C THR A 195 -9.49 37.87 -31.96
N GLY A 196 -8.81 37.61 -30.83
CA GLY A 196 -8.14 38.63 -29.99
C GLY A 196 -8.69 38.70 -28.57
#